data_AF-A0AA97PJA1-F1
#
_entry.id   AF-A0AA97PJA1-F1
#
_cell.length_a   1.000
_cell.length_b   1.000
_cell.length_c   1.000
_cell.angle_alpha   90.00
_cell.angle_beta   90.00
_cell.angle_gamma   90.00
#
_symmetry.space_group_name_H-M   'P 1'
#
loop_
_entity.id
_entity.type
_entity.pdbx_description
1 polymer ?
#
loop_
_entity_poly.entity_id
_entity_poly.type
_entity_poly.pdbx_seq_one_letter_code
_entity_poly.pdbx_strand_id
1 'polypeptide(L)'
;MPPYLTYFTGQASFGYICLTPLGCPAHVENALKMASISVPTTAQLSGSLRLPPAHAVTKKLISRLSRKSLAELALSWLAQSSDASLSPYLSPQDHDDSMYEASQSLEALRDIYSSMLESGNKGSKQEVVDRILEGDWRMGLTLHQLAMADMQHLHDRPHSLRWTAFRTVTLKITDVHGGGDDGELATEVDKESLVVPRFHPTTFLRNLQAELPPDVKTHCAFERHKELAILLLRIFIFDSPYGTNLVAGDLVPPNFDTSRTVYLAFPDASPYVYISNATTVAGSVPNSDAKSLRAMVVESVPNALSRPGERFTLKSTSLSTKNLSELVERRGGGRTNAAGGGWAFYADLRRKESPLDVNLPTPPLSDEDADGGETKRKAGWESEEQKVQKRQRLVALARFGESAKIDDGLGVERVDVVIEDPFPSAADGGSNARPLQGGKSKPDRRQSTLDAALQREAELRDEEEDPSADPGSRWCPRIKLTFHGTHVFAGIRQLVEAGAINGERMPGWMTGEEGVTIGAVKHGRIRGHKGSGV
;
A
#
# COMPACT_ATOMS: atom_id res chain seq x y z
N MET A 1 -2.54 72.58 24.71
CA MET A 1 -1.91 73.04 23.44
C MET A 1 -1.46 71.82 22.65
N PRO A 2 -2.30 71.29 21.75
CA PRO A 2 -1.93 70.29 20.74
C PRO A 2 -1.31 70.98 19.50
N PRO A 3 -0.85 70.23 18.48
CA PRO A 3 -1.63 70.27 17.23
C PRO A 3 -1.76 68.95 16.44
N TYR A 4 -3.00 68.74 15.94
CA TYR A 4 -3.49 68.28 14.62
C TYR A 4 -2.89 67.04 13.89
N LEU A 5 -3.65 65.93 13.74
CA LEU A 5 -4.59 65.54 12.64
C LEU A 5 -3.90 65.16 11.32
N THR A 6 -4.03 63.92 10.84
CA THR A 6 -5.13 63.57 9.92
C THR A 6 -5.41 62.05 9.84
N TYR A 7 -6.71 61.72 9.85
CA TYR A 7 -7.29 60.41 9.57
C TYR A 7 -7.45 60.21 8.05
N PHE A 8 -7.28 58.97 7.57
CA PHE A 8 -7.92 58.51 6.32
C PHE A 8 -8.56 57.15 6.56
N THR A 9 -9.86 57.18 6.81
CA THR A 9 -10.77 56.02 6.84
C THR A 9 -11.42 55.91 5.46
N GLY A 10 -11.09 54.86 4.70
CA GLY A 10 -11.78 54.51 3.46
C GLY A 10 -13.00 53.66 3.75
N GLN A 11 -14.14 54.31 3.98
CA GLN A 11 -15.45 53.69 4.12
C GLN A 11 -16.12 53.68 2.73
N ALA A 12 -16.18 52.52 2.09
CA ALA A 12 -16.90 52.34 0.83
C ALA A 12 -18.38 52.09 1.12
N SER A 13 -19.17 53.15 1.00
CA SER A 13 -20.63 53.13 1.06
C SER A 13 -21.21 52.53 -0.22
N PHE A 14 -21.88 51.37 -0.13
CA PHE A 14 -22.87 50.96 -1.12
C PHE A 14 -24.25 51.27 -0.55
N GLY A 15 -24.89 52.30 -1.10
CA GLY A 15 -26.21 52.76 -0.71
C GLY A 15 -27.30 51.75 -1.07
N TYR A 16 -28.09 51.36 -0.08
CA TYR A 16 -29.39 50.73 -0.28
C TYR A 16 -30.40 51.83 -0.61
N ILE A 17 -30.82 51.90 -1.88
CA ILE A 17 -32.02 52.65 -2.28
C ILE A 17 -33.19 51.66 -2.18
N CYS A 18 -33.95 51.77 -1.10
CA CYS A 18 -35.21 51.07 -0.92
C CYS A 18 -36.32 51.94 -1.53
N LEU A 19 -36.76 51.59 -2.74
CA LEU A 19 -37.98 52.13 -3.35
C LEU A 19 -39.01 51.00 -3.42
N THR A 20 -39.95 51.00 -2.49
CA THR A 20 -41.20 50.25 -2.60
C THR A 20 -42.14 50.95 -3.59
N PRO A 21 -42.84 50.17 -4.42
CA PRO A 21 -44.25 50.45 -4.61
C PRO A 21 -45.13 49.21 -4.40
N LEU A 22 -46.28 49.43 -3.78
CA LEU A 22 -47.38 48.48 -3.59
C LEU A 22 -48.01 48.06 -4.94
N GLY A 23 -48.46 46.81 -5.03
CA GLY A 23 -49.47 46.35 -5.99
C GLY A 23 -49.33 44.89 -6.44
N CYS A 24 -50.14 43.98 -5.89
CA CYS A 24 -50.43 42.63 -6.43
C CYS A 24 -51.28 42.72 -7.73
N PRO A 25 -51.52 41.66 -8.56
CA PRO A 25 -51.42 40.21 -8.27
C PRO A 25 -50.88 39.27 -9.40
N ALA A 26 -50.62 38.01 -8.99
CA ALA A 26 -50.70 36.72 -9.72
C ALA A 26 -50.29 36.62 -11.21
N HIS A 27 -49.17 35.95 -11.50
CA HIS A 27 -49.06 34.73 -12.35
C HIS A 27 -47.59 34.44 -12.77
N VAL A 28 -47.28 33.14 -12.85
CA VAL A 28 -46.11 32.50 -13.49
C VAL A 28 -44.81 32.42 -12.66
N GLU A 29 -44.74 31.45 -11.75
CA GLU A 29 -43.47 30.84 -11.34
C GLU A 29 -42.92 29.99 -12.50
N ASN A 30 -42.08 30.61 -13.35
CA ASN A 30 -41.11 29.87 -14.14
C ASN A 30 -39.78 29.92 -13.41
N ALA A 31 -39.44 28.83 -12.72
CA ALA A 31 -38.15 28.62 -12.10
C ALA A 31 -37.05 28.54 -13.19
N LEU A 32 -36.45 29.68 -13.51
CA LEU A 32 -35.13 29.74 -14.13
C LEU A 32 -34.13 29.11 -13.15
N LYS A 33 -33.89 27.80 -13.31
CA LYS A 33 -32.69 27.13 -12.81
C LYS A 33 -31.49 27.82 -13.47
N MET A 34 -30.99 28.87 -12.84
CA MET A 34 -29.72 29.50 -13.20
C MET A 34 -28.65 28.43 -13.06
N ALA A 35 -28.18 27.90 -14.19
CA ALA A 35 -26.99 27.05 -14.21
C ALA A 35 -25.83 27.91 -13.71
N SER A 36 -25.46 27.72 -12.45
CA SER A 36 -24.31 28.38 -11.85
C SER A 36 -23.07 27.96 -12.62
N ILE A 37 -22.41 28.93 -13.27
CA ILE A 37 -21.12 28.73 -13.93
C ILE A 37 -20.16 28.16 -12.88
N SER A 38 -19.65 26.95 -13.11
CA SER A 38 -18.67 26.32 -12.23
C SER A 38 -17.26 26.62 -12.74
N VAL A 39 -16.39 27.11 -11.86
CA VAL A 39 -14.99 27.40 -12.17
C VAL A 39 -14.16 26.17 -11.78
N PRO A 40 -13.23 25.71 -12.65
CA PRO A 40 -12.30 24.65 -12.29
C PRO A 40 -11.51 25.06 -11.05
N THR A 41 -11.48 24.19 -10.05
CA THR A 41 -10.73 24.41 -8.81
C THR A 41 -9.92 23.16 -8.50
N THR A 42 -8.74 23.32 -7.91
CA THR A 42 -7.93 22.20 -7.41
C THR A 42 -8.34 21.76 -6.00
N ALA A 43 -9.36 22.40 -5.40
CA ALA A 43 -9.79 22.10 -4.04
C ALA A 43 -10.29 20.66 -3.88
N GLN A 44 -9.85 20.00 -2.80
CA GLN A 44 -10.36 18.70 -2.37
C GLN A 44 -11.86 18.74 -2.10
N LEU A 45 -12.52 17.60 -2.33
CA LEU A 45 -13.91 17.44 -1.96
C LEU A 45 -14.05 17.35 -0.44
N SER A 46 -15.01 18.08 0.10
CA SER A 46 -15.31 18.04 1.52
C SER A 46 -15.78 16.65 1.93
N GLY A 47 -15.30 16.15 3.07
CA GLY A 47 -15.78 14.90 3.67
C GLY A 47 -17.28 14.92 4.00
N SER A 48 -17.88 16.10 4.13
CA SER A 48 -19.32 16.28 4.39
C SER A 48 -20.20 16.12 3.15
N LEU A 49 -19.62 15.96 1.96
CA LEU A 49 -20.39 15.71 0.73
C LEU A 49 -21.14 14.38 0.83
N ARG A 50 -22.46 14.38 0.60
CA ARG A 50 -23.32 13.20 0.70
C ARG A 50 -23.57 12.56 -0.66
N LEU A 51 -23.45 11.24 -0.73
CA LEU A 51 -23.91 10.45 -1.87
C LEU A 51 -25.29 9.85 -1.56
N PRO A 52 -26.23 9.88 -2.53
CA PRO A 52 -27.54 9.27 -2.35
C PRO A 52 -27.46 7.78 -1.96
N PRO A 53 -28.40 7.24 -1.17
CA PRO A 53 -28.41 5.83 -0.80
C PRO A 53 -28.64 4.89 -2.00
N ALA A 54 -29.34 5.37 -3.03
CA ALA A 54 -29.54 4.65 -4.29
C ALA A 54 -28.25 4.50 -5.12
N HIS A 55 -27.20 5.25 -4.78
CA HIS A 55 -25.97 5.29 -5.57
C HIS A 55 -25.23 3.95 -5.52
N ALA A 56 -24.80 3.45 -6.69
CA ALA A 56 -24.18 2.14 -6.82
C ALA A 56 -22.90 1.97 -5.97
N VAL A 57 -22.13 3.04 -5.79
CA VAL A 57 -20.93 3.08 -4.92
C VAL A 57 -21.29 2.79 -3.47
N THR A 58 -22.29 3.50 -2.94
CA THR A 58 -22.76 3.39 -1.56
C THR A 58 -23.21 1.97 -1.28
N LYS A 59 -24.07 1.41 -2.16
CA LYS A 59 -24.54 0.02 -2.05
C LYS A 59 -23.39 -0.97 -2.13
N LYS A 60 -22.46 -0.82 -3.08
CA LYS A 60 -21.31 -1.73 -3.24
C LYS A 60 -20.34 -1.69 -2.05
N LEU A 61 -20.01 -0.52 -1.50
CA LEU A 61 -19.07 -0.40 -0.38
C LEU A 61 -19.66 -1.01 0.90
N ILE A 62 -20.90 -0.64 1.24
CA ILE A 62 -21.59 -1.14 2.42
C ILE A 62 -21.87 -2.65 2.31
N SER A 63 -22.29 -3.14 1.13
CA SER A 63 -22.51 -4.56 0.91
C SER A 63 -21.22 -5.40 0.85
N ARG A 64 -20.01 -4.83 0.87
CA ARG A 64 -18.76 -5.62 0.96
C ARG A 64 -18.37 -5.99 2.39
N LEU A 65 -18.88 -5.26 3.37
CA LEU A 65 -18.58 -5.44 4.80
C LEU A 65 -19.29 -6.66 5.39
N SER A 66 -18.79 -7.17 6.51
CA SER A 66 -19.45 -8.23 7.27
C SER A 66 -20.61 -7.65 8.10
N ARG A 67 -21.55 -8.48 8.58
CA ARG A 67 -22.63 -8.00 9.47
C ARG A 67 -22.06 -7.36 10.74
N LYS A 68 -21.07 -8.01 11.34
CA LYS A 68 -20.37 -7.52 12.55
C LYS A 68 -19.72 -6.16 12.29
N SER A 69 -18.94 -6.04 11.22
CA SER A 69 -18.26 -4.78 10.90
C SER A 69 -19.21 -3.66 10.49
N LEU A 70 -20.38 -3.97 9.90
CA LEU A 70 -21.43 -2.98 9.67
C LEU A 70 -22.01 -2.42 10.97
N ALA A 71 -22.30 -3.28 11.95
CA ALA A 71 -22.80 -2.85 13.25
C ALA A 71 -21.73 -2.05 14.02
N GLU A 72 -20.47 -2.51 14.04
CA GLU A 72 -19.35 -1.76 14.63
C GLU A 72 -19.13 -0.41 13.95
N LEU A 73 -19.24 -0.35 12.62
CA LEU A 73 -19.11 0.88 11.85
C LEU A 73 -20.25 1.86 12.18
N ALA A 74 -21.49 1.39 12.26
CA ALA A 74 -22.63 2.21 12.67
C ALA A 74 -22.41 2.77 14.09
N LEU A 75 -21.99 1.94 15.04
CA LEU A 75 -21.63 2.38 16.39
C LEU A 75 -20.50 3.42 16.38
N SER A 76 -19.50 3.26 15.51
CA SER A 76 -18.40 4.22 15.37
C SER A 76 -18.88 5.59 14.84
N TRP A 77 -19.81 5.61 13.89
CA TRP A 77 -20.44 6.83 13.39
C TRP A 77 -21.24 7.53 14.48
N LEU A 78 -21.94 6.76 15.33
CA LEU A 78 -22.72 7.29 16.45
C LEU A 78 -21.86 7.75 17.62
N ALA A 79 -20.68 7.17 17.81
CA ALA A 79 -19.72 7.62 18.80
C ALA A 79 -19.11 8.98 18.39
N GLN A 80 -18.86 9.17 17.10
CA GLN A 80 -18.32 10.40 16.51
C GLN A 80 -19.42 11.39 16.09
N SER A 81 -20.64 11.22 16.57
CA SER A 81 -21.81 12.02 16.16
C SER A 81 -21.77 13.48 16.61
N SER A 82 -20.70 13.92 17.27
CA SER A 82 -20.42 15.34 17.50
C SER A 82 -20.21 16.09 16.18
N ASP A 83 -19.79 15.39 15.13
CA ASP A 83 -19.66 15.94 13.79
C ASP A 83 -21.00 15.86 13.06
N ALA A 84 -21.54 17.02 12.66
CA ALA A 84 -22.81 17.13 11.93
C ALA A 84 -22.83 16.37 10.59
N SER A 85 -21.67 15.98 10.07
CA SER A 85 -21.53 15.16 8.86
C SER A 85 -21.91 13.68 9.09
N LEU A 86 -21.81 13.19 10.33
CA LEU A 86 -22.02 11.78 10.68
C LEU A 86 -23.41 11.52 11.29
N SER A 87 -24.13 12.58 11.67
CA SER A 87 -25.40 12.48 12.39
C SER A 87 -26.44 11.66 11.61
N PRO A 88 -27.08 10.67 12.27
CA PRO A 88 -28.20 9.92 11.69
C PRO A 88 -29.45 10.81 11.59
N TYR A 89 -30.43 10.34 10.84
CA TYR A 89 -31.76 10.93 10.81
C TYR A 89 -32.52 10.54 12.09
N LEU A 90 -32.86 11.52 12.92
CA LEU A 90 -33.67 11.35 14.12
C LEU A 90 -34.99 12.09 13.91
N SER A 91 -36.11 11.38 14.03
CA SER A 91 -37.45 11.98 13.99
C SER A 91 -38.04 12.00 15.40
N PRO A 92 -38.48 13.16 15.90
CA PRO A 92 -39.23 13.26 17.15
C PRO A 92 -40.75 12.99 16.96
N GLN A 93 -41.23 12.69 15.75
CA GLN A 93 -42.65 12.42 15.45
C GLN A 93 -42.85 10.94 15.04
N ASP A 94 -43.79 10.27 15.73
CA ASP A 94 -44.04 8.81 15.75
C ASP A 94 -44.73 8.22 14.51
N HIS A 95 -44.92 8.98 13.43
CA HIS A 95 -45.65 8.48 12.25
C HIS A 95 -44.96 8.85 10.96
N ASP A 96 -44.01 8.00 10.58
CA ASP A 96 -43.53 7.89 9.21
C ASP A 96 -43.89 6.48 8.72
N ASP A 97 -44.69 6.36 7.65
CA ASP A 97 -45.11 5.10 7.03
C ASP A 97 -43.94 4.32 6.35
N SER A 98 -42.71 4.65 6.72
CA SER A 98 -41.49 4.05 6.22
C SER A 98 -41.25 2.66 6.83
N MET A 99 -40.63 1.75 6.06
CA MET A 99 -40.35 0.37 6.46
C MET A 99 -39.49 0.24 7.74
N TYR A 100 -38.69 1.25 8.06
CA TYR A 100 -37.87 1.32 9.26
C TYR A 100 -38.19 2.60 10.04
N GLU A 101 -38.77 2.49 11.22
CA GLU A 101 -39.09 3.64 12.08
C GLU A 101 -37.82 4.37 12.54
N ALA A 102 -37.81 5.70 12.42
CA ALA A 102 -36.67 6.52 12.83
C ALA A 102 -36.60 6.59 14.35
N SER A 103 -35.41 6.36 14.93
CA SER A 103 -35.25 6.39 16.39
C SER A 103 -35.43 7.81 16.96
N GLN A 104 -36.07 7.90 18.12
CA GLN A 104 -36.28 9.16 18.84
C GLN A 104 -35.01 9.72 19.50
N SER A 105 -34.03 8.86 19.84
CA SER A 105 -32.79 9.27 20.52
C SER A 105 -31.55 8.52 20.02
N LEU A 106 -30.37 9.15 20.15
CA LEU A 106 -29.08 8.54 19.81
C LEU A 106 -28.77 7.31 20.68
N GLU A 107 -29.21 7.30 21.93
CA GLU A 107 -28.99 6.20 22.87
C GLU A 107 -29.80 4.97 22.47
N ALA A 108 -31.09 5.15 22.13
CA ALA A 108 -31.93 4.06 21.65
C ALA A 108 -31.35 3.41 20.38
N LEU A 109 -30.81 4.23 19.47
CA LEU A 109 -30.19 3.72 18.25
C LEU A 109 -28.87 2.98 18.55
N ARG A 110 -28.07 3.44 19.53
CA ARG A 110 -26.88 2.70 20.01
C ARG A 110 -27.25 1.34 20.60
N ASP A 111 -28.33 1.25 21.38
CA ASP A 111 -28.79 -0.02 21.96
C ASP A 111 -29.23 -1.00 20.87
N ILE A 112 -29.90 -0.51 19.83
CA ILE A 112 -30.30 -1.33 18.69
C ILE A 112 -29.08 -1.92 17.98
N TYR A 113 -28.09 -1.11 17.60
CA TYR A 113 -26.89 -1.62 16.93
C TYR A 113 -26.03 -2.49 17.85
N SER A 114 -26.01 -2.22 19.17
CA SER A 114 -25.34 -3.06 20.16
C SER A 114 -26.01 -4.43 20.26
N SER A 115 -27.35 -4.48 20.30
CA SER A 115 -28.10 -5.74 20.29
C SER A 115 -27.87 -6.53 18.98
N MET A 116 -27.76 -5.84 17.84
CA MET A 116 -27.42 -6.46 16.56
C MET A 116 -26.00 -7.03 16.55
N LEU A 117 -25.05 -6.34 17.17
CA LEU A 117 -23.68 -6.81 17.34
C LEU A 117 -23.61 -8.07 18.23
N GLU A 118 -24.30 -8.05 19.37
CA GLU A 118 -24.39 -9.19 20.31
C GLU A 118 -25.09 -10.39 19.71
N SER A 119 -26.11 -10.16 18.86
CA SER A 119 -26.79 -11.22 18.14
C SER A 119 -25.90 -11.94 17.12
N GLY A 120 -24.70 -11.40 16.82
CA GLY A 120 -23.64 -12.02 16.03
C GLY A 120 -24.09 -12.44 14.63
N ASN A 121 -24.51 -13.70 14.50
CA ASN A 121 -24.98 -14.32 13.25
C ASN A 121 -26.50 -14.54 13.17
N LYS A 122 -27.27 -14.17 14.19
CA LYS A 122 -28.74 -14.30 14.18
C LYS A 122 -29.35 -13.11 13.44
N GLY A 123 -29.58 -13.24 12.14
CA GLY A 123 -30.22 -12.21 11.29
C GLY A 123 -29.60 -12.09 9.91
N SER A 124 -30.29 -11.42 8.99
CA SER A 124 -29.77 -11.20 7.64
C SER A 124 -28.79 -10.03 7.63
N LYS A 125 -27.72 -10.12 6.84
CA LYS A 125 -26.87 -8.96 6.56
C LYS A 125 -27.64 -7.86 5.82
N GLN A 126 -28.55 -8.24 4.92
CA GLN A 126 -29.33 -7.28 4.15
C GLN A 126 -30.18 -6.41 5.06
N GLU A 127 -30.76 -6.98 6.12
CA GLU A 127 -31.53 -6.23 7.13
C GLU A 127 -30.73 -5.07 7.74
N VAL A 128 -29.44 -5.29 8.08
CA VAL A 128 -28.57 -4.24 8.62
C VAL A 128 -28.23 -3.19 7.55
N VAL A 129 -28.00 -3.62 6.30
CA VAL A 129 -27.71 -2.71 5.18
C VAL A 129 -28.92 -1.83 4.86
N ASP A 130 -30.10 -2.43 4.76
CA ASP A 130 -31.35 -1.75 4.45
C ASP A 130 -31.72 -0.80 5.58
N ARG A 131 -31.55 -1.21 6.85
CA ARG A 131 -31.71 -0.31 7.99
C ARG A 131 -30.76 0.90 7.94
N ILE A 132 -29.48 0.70 7.59
CA ILE A 132 -28.53 1.82 7.47
C ILE A 132 -28.94 2.77 6.33
N LEU A 133 -29.25 2.24 5.15
CA LEU A 133 -29.45 3.05 3.94
C LEU A 133 -30.86 3.63 3.81
N GLU A 134 -31.88 2.88 4.20
CA GLU A 134 -33.31 3.23 4.08
C GLU A 134 -33.91 3.68 5.41
N GLY A 135 -33.29 3.35 6.54
CA GLY A 135 -33.72 3.74 7.89
C GLY A 135 -32.95 4.94 8.44
N ASP A 136 -31.75 4.70 8.98
CA ASP A 136 -31.06 5.67 9.85
C ASP A 136 -30.28 6.75 9.05
N TRP A 137 -29.87 6.47 7.80
CA TRP A 137 -29.18 7.43 6.91
C TRP A 137 -29.89 7.61 5.56
N ARG A 138 -31.21 7.82 5.57
CA ARG A 138 -32.03 8.02 4.36
C ARG A 138 -31.56 9.16 3.45
N MET A 139 -30.96 10.18 4.06
CA MET A 139 -30.41 11.35 3.35
C MET A 139 -29.09 11.04 2.61
N GLY A 140 -28.60 9.80 2.68
CA GLY A 140 -27.36 9.37 2.07
C GLY A 140 -26.16 9.46 3.00
N LEU A 141 -25.12 8.72 2.62
CA LEU A 141 -23.86 8.63 3.36
C LEU A 141 -22.88 9.69 2.89
N THR A 142 -22.13 10.26 3.83
CA THR A 142 -21.05 11.20 3.51
C THR A 142 -19.82 10.50 2.93
N LEU A 143 -19.00 11.23 2.18
CA LEU A 143 -17.71 10.72 1.70
C LEU A 143 -16.79 10.29 2.84
N HIS A 144 -16.88 10.97 3.99
CA HIS A 144 -16.19 10.56 5.20
C HIS A 144 -16.68 9.19 5.72
N GLN A 145 -17.99 8.97 5.82
CA GLN A 145 -18.55 7.66 6.19
C GLN A 145 -18.15 6.56 5.22
N LEU A 146 -18.16 6.86 3.92
CA LEU A 146 -17.72 5.91 2.89
C LEU A 146 -16.22 5.61 3.00
N ALA A 147 -15.40 6.58 3.39
CA ALA A 147 -13.99 6.36 3.66
C ALA A 147 -13.79 5.43 4.86
N MET A 148 -14.53 5.65 5.96
CA MET A 148 -14.49 4.76 7.14
C MET A 148 -14.93 3.33 6.77
N ALA A 149 -15.98 3.19 5.94
CA ALA A 149 -16.44 1.88 5.47
C ALA A 149 -15.38 1.14 4.64
N ASP A 150 -14.68 1.85 3.75
CA ASP A 150 -13.65 1.27 2.89
C ASP A 150 -12.39 0.89 3.69
N MET A 151 -11.99 1.71 4.67
CA MET A 151 -10.90 1.36 5.59
C MET A 151 -11.25 0.18 6.50
N GLN A 152 -12.48 0.12 7.02
CA GLN A 152 -12.93 -1.05 7.77
C GLN A 152 -12.90 -2.33 6.92
N HIS A 153 -13.23 -2.25 5.63
CA HIS A 153 -13.10 -3.39 4.72
C HIS A 153 -11.64 -3.86 4.57
N LEU A 154 -10.68 -2.93 4.57
CA LEU A 154 -9.25 -3.25 4.52
C LEU A 154 -8.80 -3.99 5.78
N HIS A 155 -9.31 -3.60 6.96
CA HIS A 155 -9.04 -4.32 8.22
C HIS A 155 -9.69 -5.71 8.25
N ASP A 156 -10.92 -5.84 7.79
CA ASP A 156 -11.62 -7.13 7.73
C ASP A 156 -10.94 -8.12 6.77
N ARG A 157 -10.35 -7.60 5.68
CA ARG A 157 -9.69 -8.38 4.63
C ARG A 157 -8.31 -7.79 4.29
N PRO A 158 -7.27 -8.06 5.09
CA PRO A 158 -5.94 -7.49 4.89
C PRO A 158 -5.30 -7.92 3.56
N HIS A 159 -5.64 -9.12 3.06
CA HIS A 159 -5.16 -9.64 1.77
C HIS A 159 -5.99 -9.19 0.55
N SER A 160 -6.90 -8.23 0.71
CA SER A 160 -7.74 -7.74 -0.39
C SER A 160 -6.97 -6.90 -1.40
N LEU A 161 -5.94 -6.18 -0.95
CA LEU A 161 -5.11 -5.31 -1.77
C LEU A 161 -3.71 -5.89 -1.93
N ARG A 162 -3.16 -5.78 -3.14
CA ARG A 162 -1.74 -6.01 -3.39
C ARG A 162 -1.00 -4.70 -3.25
N TRP A 163 0.08 -4.69 -2.50
CA TRP A 163 0.89 -3.52 -2.22
C TRP A 163 2.25 -3.64 -2.90
N THR A 164 2.86 -2.49 -3.22
CA THR A 164 4.22 -2.41 -3.72
C THR A 164 4.97 -1.36 -2.90
N ALA A 165 6.15 -1.70 -2.41
CA ALA A 165 6.97 -0.77 -1.65
C ALA A 165 7.87 0.08 -2.56
N PHE A 166 7.91 1.38 -2.31
CA PHE A 166 8.74 2.36 -3.01
C PHE A 166 9.67 3.04 -2.01
N ARG A 167 10.94 3.21 -2.37
CA ARG A 167 11.92 3.96 -1.58
C ARG A 167 11.91 5.42 -2.04
N THR A 168 11.76 6.35 -1.10
CA THR A 168 11.97 7.77 -1.33
C THR A 168 13.46 8.04 -1.43
N VAL A 169 13.90 8.63 -2.54
CA VAL A 169 15.30 9.01 -2.77
C VAL A 169 15.37 10.48 -3.13
N THR A 170 16.36 11.19 -2.61
CA THR A 170 16.57 12.62 -2.93
C THR A 170 17.15 12.78 -4.33
N LEU A 171 16.76 13.87 -4.99
CA LEU A 171 17.25 14.28 -6.29
C LEU A 171 18.25 15.44 -6.10
N LYS A 172 19.44 15.32 -6.69
CA LYS A 172 20.42 16.40 -6.82
C LYS A 172 20.16 17.11 -8.15
N ILE A 173 20.06 18.44 -8.10
CA ILE A 173 20.02 19.28 -9.29
C ILE A 173 21.47 19.60 -9.64
N THR A 174 21.94 19.13 -10.78
CA THR A 174 23.27 19.45 -11.30
C THR A 174 23.14 20.46 -12.43
N ASP A 175 23.73 21.64 -12.27
CA ASP A 175 23.85 22.60 -13.36
C ASP A 175 24.90 22.11 -14.34
N VAL A 176 24.47 21.58 -15.48
CA VAL A 176 25.39 21.27 -16.59
C VAL A 176 25.87 22.59 -17.19
N HIS A 177 26.96 23.14 -16.66
CA HIS A 177 27.68 24.24 -17.30
C HIS A 177 28.40 23.71 -18.54
N GLY A 178 27.79 23.86 -19.73
CA GLY A 178 28.41 23.41 -20.97
C GLY A 178 27.66 23.70 -22.27
N GLY A 179 27.24 24.96 -22.51
CA GLY A 179 27.08 25.54 -23.86
C GLY A 179 25.93 25.02 -24.75
N GLY A 180 24.79 25.72 -24.72
CA GLY A 180 23.69 25.58 -25.67
C GLY A 180 22.41 26.15 -25.05
N ASP A 181 21.65 26.94 -25.82
CA ASP A 181 20.55 27.85 -25.42
C ASP A 181 19.28 27.19 -24.83
N ASP A 182 19.37 25.95 -24.38
CA ASP A 182 18.23 25.13 -23.95
C ASP A 182 18.60 24.45 -22.61
N GLY A 183 18.64 25.22 -21.52
CA GLY A 183 19.09 24.77 -20.20
C GLY A 183 18.14 23.77 -19.53
N GLU A 184 18.14 22.51 -19.97
CA GLU A 184 17.51 21.41 -19.23
C GLU A 184 18.34 21.08 -17.97
N LEU A 185 17.78 21.37 -16.80
CA LEU A 185 18.35 20.98 -15.51
C LEU A 185 18.32 19.45 -15.38
N ALA A 186 19.46 18.80 -15.63
CA ALA A 186 19.60 17.37 -15.39
C ALA A 186 19.42 17.07 -13.89
N THR A 187 18.49 16.16 -13.59
CA THR A 187 18.14 15.79 -12.22
C THR A 187 18.65 14.38 -11.96
N GLU A 188 19.71 14.26 -11.18
CA GLU A 188 20.33 12.96 -10.86
C GLU A 188 19.86 12.43 -9.50
N VAL A 189 19.77 11.11 -9.38
CA VAL A 189 19.38 10.44 -8.14
C VAL A 189 20.56 10.42 -7.17
N ASP A 190 20.41 11.04 -6.01
CA ASP A 190 21.43 11.00 -4.97
C ASP A 190 21.43 9.63 -4.27
N LYS A 191 22.44 8.81 -4.57
CA LYS A 191 22.61 7.48 -3.97
C LYS A 191 23.18 7.53 -2.54
N GLU A 192 23.75 8.66 -2.13
CA GLU A 192 24.51 8.80 -0.88
C GLU A 192 23.66 9.40 0.24
N SER A 193 22.68 10.23 -0.10
CA SER A 193 21.79 10.85 0.88
C SER A 193 20.88 9.81 1.54
N LEU A 194 20.92 9.80 2.87
CA LEU A 194 20.05 9.01 3.74
C LEU A 194 18.91 9.84 4.34
N VAL A 195 18.59 10.98 3.72
CA VAL A 195 17.56 11.89 4.23
C VAL A 195 16.18 11.27 4.07
N VAL A 196 15.48 11.10 5.20
CA VAL A 196 14.09 10.61 5.25
C VAL A 196 13.14 11.80 5.24
N PRO A 197 12.12 11.85 4.36
CA PRO A 197 11.19 12.96 4.30
C PRO A 197 10.39 13.07 5.61
N ARG A 198 10.37 14.26 6.21
CA ARG A 198 9.52 14.55 7.37
C ARG A 198 8.06 14.64 6.92
N PHE A 199 7.29 13.62 7.23
CA PHE A 199 5.90 13.51 6.85
C PHE A 199 4.99 14.27 7.83
N HIS A 200 4.21 15.22 7.30
CA HIS A 200 3.10 15.85 8.04
C HIS A 200 1.81 15.72 7.21
N PRO A 201 0.75 15.06 7.72
CA PRO A 201 -0.44 14.72 6.93
C PRO A 201 -1.09 15.92 6.23
N THR A 202 -1.29 17.02 6.95
CA THR A 202 -2.01 18.19 6.40
C THR A 202 -1.22 18.93 5.33
N THR A 203 0.10 19.06 5.53
CA THR A 203 1.00 19.72 4.57
C THR A 203 1.12 18.87 3.31
N PHE A 204 1.25 17.56 3.49
CA PHE A 204 1.26 16.61 2.38
C PHE A 204 -0.01 16.72 1.54
N LEU A 205 -1.19 16.75 2.15
CA LEU A 205 -2.45 16.90 1.38
C LEU A 205 -2.54 18.24 0.64
N ARG A 206 -2.07 19.33 1.24
CA ARG A 206 -2.05 20.64 0.57
C ARG A 206 -1.11 20.63 -0.63
N ASN A 207 0.07 20.05 -0.48
CA ASN A 207 1.04 19.95 -1.58
C ASN A 207 0.51 19.01 -2.68
N LEU A 208 -0.07 17.87 -2.30
CA LEU A 208 -0.69 16.94 -3.25
C LEU A 208 -1.82 17.60 -4.04
N GLN A 209 -2.63 18.45 -3.41
CA GLN A 209 -3.66 19.23 -4.09
C GLN A 209 -3.09 20.23 -5.09
N ALA A 210 -1.96 20.87 -4.78
CA ALA A 210 -1.33 21.85 -5.66
C ALA A 210 -0.72 21.20 -6.91
N GLU A 211 -0.25 19.96 -6.80
CA GLU A 211 0.37 19.20 -7.88
C GLU A 211 -0.66 18.49 -8.79
N LEU A 212 -1.88 18.26 -8.31
CA LEU A 212 -2.93 17.63 -9.12
C LEU A 212 -3.58 18.63 -10.08
N PRO A 213 -3.91 18.22 -11.32
CA PRO A 213 -4.58 19.09 -12.26
C PRO A 213 -6.00 19.43 -11.80
N PRO A 214 -6.54 20.58 -12.21
CA PRO A 214 -7.87 21.05 -11.78
C PRO A 214 -9.02 20.14 -12.19
N ASP A 215 -8.81 19.29 -13.20
CA ASP A 215 -9.81 18.34 -13.70
C ASP A 215 -9.99 17.10 -12.81
N VAL A 216 -9.08 16.88 -11.86
CA VAL A 216 -9.06 15.72 -10.99
C VAL A 216 -9.46 16.12 -9.59
N LYS A 217 -10.67 15.73 -9.19
CA LYS A 217 -11.17 15.94 -7.83
C LYS A 217 -10.84 14.74 -6.97
N THR A 218 -10.36 14.99 -5.75
CA THR A 218 -10.02 13.91 -4.82
C THR A 218 -10.68 14.12 -3.47
N HIS A 219 -11.03 13.00 -2.83
CA HIS A 219 -11.37 12.95 -1.42
C HIS A 219 -10.31 12.13 -0.68
N CYS A 220 -9.68 12.73 0.31
CA CYS A 220 -8.58 12.14 1.07
C CYS A 220 -9.02 11.86 2.51
N ALA A 221 -8.68 10.67 3.03
CA ALA A 221 -8.90 10.31 4.43
C ALA A 221 -7.69 9.59 5.00
N PHE A 222 -7.22 10.04 6.17
CA PHE A 222 -6.14 9.39 6.90
C PHE A 222 -6.69 8.46 7.98
N GLU A 223 -6.02 7.34 8.19
CA GLU A 223 -6.30 6.43 9.29
C GLU A 223 -5.00 5.79 9.79
N ARG A 224 -4.87 5.62 11.10
CA ARG A 224 -3.76 4.89 11.70
C ARG A 224 -4.12 3.40 11.80
N HIS A 225 -3.26 2.53 11.30
CA HIS A 225 -3.50 1.08 11.45
C HIS A 225 -3.44 0.67 12.92
N LYS A 226 -4.34 -0.24 13.35
CA LYS A 226 -4.49 -0.64 14.75
C LYS A 226 -3.30 -1.43 15.29
N GLU A 227 -2.75 -2.33 14.47
CA GLU A 227 -1.71 -3.29 14.88
C GLU A 227 -0.30 -2.95 14.35
N LEU A 228 -0.21 -2.15 13.28
CA LEU A 228 1.03 -1.94 12.53
C LEU A 228 1.42 -0.47 12.67
N ALA A 229 2.72 -0.20 12.73
CA ALA A 229 3.28 1.15 12.80
C ALA A 229 3.25 1.87 11.44
N ILE A 230 2.06 1.99 10.84
CA ILE A 230 1.79 2.63 9.56
C ILE A 230 0.61 3.63 9.64
N LEU A 231 0.72 4.70 8.88
CA LEU A 231 -0.36 5.64 8.59
C LEU A 231 -0.90 5.38 7.18
N LEU A 232 -2.19 5.08 7.07
CA LEU A 232 -2.89 4.86 5.81
C LEU A 232 -3.53 6.15 5.33
N LEU A 233 -3.45 6.39 4.03
CA LEU A 233 -4.14 7.44 3.32
C LEU A 233 -4.94 6.82 2.19
N ARG A 234 -6.25 7.03 2.23
CA ARG A 234 -7.16 6.69 1.15
C ARG A 234 -7.41 7.93 0.30
N ILE A 235 -7.16 7.82 -0.99
CA ILE A 235 -7.44 8.83 -2.00
C ILE A 235 -8.51 8.27 -2.93
N PHE A 236 -9.70 8.86 -2.90
CA PHE A 236 -10.78 8.52 -3.82
C PHE A 236 -10.85 9.56 -4.93
N ILE A 237 -10.71 9.11 -6.18
CA ILE A 237 -10.57 9.98 -7.36
C ILE A 237 -11.90 10.12 -8.08
N PHE A 238 -12.27 11.36 -8.38
CA PHE A 238 -13.41 11.76 -9.19
C PHE A 238 -12.91 12.38 -10.48
N ASP A 239 -13.57 12.00 -11.56
CA ASP A 239 -13.28 12.42 -12.93
C ASP A 239 -14.33 13.48 -13.29
N SER A 240 -14.01 14.76 -13.08
CA SER A 240 -14.91 15.85 -13.44
C SER A 240 -14.19 17.21 -13.53
N PRO A 241 -14.17 17.85 -14.71
CA PRO A 241 -13.62 19.19 -14.90
C PRO A 241 -14.53 20.32 -14.36
N TYR A 242 -15.80 20.03 -14.08
CA TYR A 242 -16.82 21.02 -13.70
C TYR A 242 -17.77 20.44 -12.65
N GLY A 243 -17.42 20.55 -11.36
CA GLY A 243 -18.21 19.97 -10.29
C GLY A 243 -17.88 20.51 -8.91
N THR A 244 -18.57 21.55 -8.47
CA THR A 244 -18.69 21.90 -7.04
C THR A 244 -19.68 20.94 -6.36
N ASN A 245 -19.77 21.00 -5.02
CA ASN A 245 -20.62 20.20 -4.12
C ASN A 245 -22.12 20.06 -4.50
N LEU A 246 -22.59 20.72 -5.55
CA LEU A 246 -23.99 20.89 -5.92
C LEU A 246 -24.55 19.75 -6.80
N VAL A 247 -23.70 18.83 -7.27
CA VAL A 247 -24.10 17.75 -8.20
C VAL A 247 -23.63 16.38 -7.68
N ALA A 248 -23.67 16.15 -6.36
CA ALA A 248 -23.22 14.88 -5.77
C ALA A 248 -23.88 13.60 -6.35
N GLY A 249 -25.06 13.75 -6.99
CA GLY A 249 -25.80 12.66 -7.65
C GLY A 249 -25.30 12.26 -9.04
N ASP A 250 -24.83 13.19 -9.87
CA ASP A 250 -24.34 12.91 -11.25
C ASP A 250 -22.81 12.90 -11.35
N LEU A 251 -22.09 13.35 -10.30
CA LEU A 251 -20.62 13.40 -10.28
C LEU A 251 -19.94 12.03 -10.24
N VAL A 252 -20.68 10.97 -9.91
CA VAL A 252 -20.13 9.63 -9.90
C VAL A 252 -20.86 8.79 -10.94
N PRO A 253 -20.22 8.43 -12.06
CA PRO A 253 -20.83 7.51 -13.00
C PRO A 253 -21.22 6.21 -12.27
N PRO A 254 -22.36 5.58 -12.63
CA PRO A 254 -22.88 4.40 -11.94
C PRO A 254 -21.91 3.20 -11.92
N ASN A 255 -20.87 3.25 -12.77
CA ASN A 255 -19.76 2.31 -12.78
C ASN A 255 -18.70 2.67 -11.73
N PHE A 256 -19.00 2.35 -10.47
CA PHE A 256 -17.98 2.25 -9.42
C PHE A 256 -16.98 1.15 -9.79
N ASP A 257 -15.73 1.56 -10.01
CA ASP A 257 -14.58 0.69 -10.15
C ASP A 257 -13.62 0.96 -8.98
N THR A 258 -13.23 -0.10 -8.28
CA THR A 258 -12.22 -0.05 -7.21
C THR A 258 -10.89 0.52 -7.69
N SER A 259 -10.64 0.56 -8.99
CA SER A 259 -9.49 1.22 -9.62
C SER A 259 -9.40 2.73 -9.36
N ARG A 260 -10.50 3.41 -8.97
CA ARG A 260 -10.53 4.85 -8.65
C ARG A 260 -10.09 5.17 -7.22
N THR A 261 -9.84 4.16 -6.39
CA THR A 261 -9.33 4.36 -5.02
C THR A 261 -7.85 3.99 -4.97
N VAL A 262 -7.02 4.88 -4.46
CA VAL A 262 -5.60 4.65 -4.23
C VAL A 262 -5.35 4.69 -2.73
N TYR A 263 -4.67 3.67 -2.22
CA TYR A 263 -4.19 3.65 -0.85
C TYR A 263 -2.68 3.86 -0.82
N LEU A 264 -2.25 4.77 0.04
CA LEU A 264 -0.87 5.00 0.39
C LEU A 264 -0.67 4.60 1.86
N ALA A 265 0.40 3.88 2.17
CA ALA A 265 0.78 3.58 3.54
C ALA A 265 2.17 4.15 3.81
N PHE A 266 2.28 4.92 4.90
CA PHE A 266 3.51 5.54 5.36
C PHE A 266 3.94 4.84 6.66
N PRO A 267 5.01 4.02 6.64
CA PRO A 267 5.53 3.41 7.85
C PRO A 267 6.28 4.44 8.69
N ASP A 268 6.14 4.33 10.01
CA ASP A 268 6.83 5.23 10.93
C ASP A 268 8.35 5.08 10.78
N ALA A 269 9.04 6.24 10.75
CA ALA A 269 10.49 6.34 10.68
C ALA A 269 11.15 5.51 9.55
N SER A 270 10.51 5.41 8.38
CA SER A 270 11.05 4.69 7.23
C SER A 270 11.12 5.59 5.98
N PRO A 271 12.11 5.38 5.09
CA PRO A 271 12.18 6.03 3.78
C PRO A 271 11.33 5.32 2.73
N TYR A 272 10.33 4.54 3.14
CA TYR A 272 9.51 3.75 2.23
C TYR A 272 8.08 4.23 2.24
N VAL A 273 7.43 4.15 1.08
CA VAL A 273 6.00 4.41 0.89
C VAL A 273 5.40 3.19 0.21
N TYR A 274 4.32 2.65 0.75
CA TYR A 274 3.62 1.52 0.14
C TYR A 274 2.43 2.05 -0.65
N ILE A 275 2.30 1.59 -1.89
CA ILE A 275 1.20 2.00 -2.76
C ILE A 275 0.41 0.76 -3.14
N SER A 276 -0.91 0.82 -2.95
CA SER A 276 -1.81 -0.28 -3.35
C SER A 276 -1.90 -0.34 -4.86
N ASN A 277 -1.77 -1.53 -5.45
CA ASN A 277 -1.98 -1.84 -6.85
C ASN A 277 -3.47 -1.81 -7.20
N ALA A 278 -3.79 -1.40 -8.43
CA ALA A 278 -5.17 -1.45 -8.93
C ALA A 278 -5.62 -2.92 -8.95
N THR A 279 -6.63 -3.23 -8.13
CA THR A 279 -7.20 -4.57 -8.06
C THR A 279 -8.18 -4.71 -9.22
N THR A 280 -7.81 -5.50 -10.22
CA THR A 280 -8.73 -5.89 -11.29
C THR A 280 -9.47 -7.13 -10.82
N VAL A 281 -10.81 -7.05 -10.78
CA VAL A 281 -11.62 -8.25 -10.63
C VAL A 281 -11.40 -9.10 -11.88
N ALA A 282 -11.05 -10.37 -11.70
CA ALA A 282 -10.75 -11.29 -12.80
C ALA A 282 -11.88 -11.25 -13.85
N GLY A 283 -11.55 -10.85 -15.08
CA GLY A 283 -12.49 -10.76 -16.21
C GLY A 283 -12.96 -9.34 -16.57
N SER A 284 -12.68 -8.32 -15.76
CA SER A 284 -12.93 -6.91 -16.11
C SER A 284 -11.70 -6.30 -16.77
N VAL A 285 -11.86 -5.76 -17.98
CA VAL A 285 -10.84 -4.90 -18.59
C VAL A 285 -10.79 -3.62 -17.73
N PRO A 286 -9.66 -3.32 -17.07
CA PRO A 286 -9.58 -2.10 -16.29
C PRO A 286 -9.77 -0.89 -17.19
N ASN A 287 -10.66 0.02 -16.80
CA ASN A 287 -10.84 1.30 -17.48
C ASN A 287 -9.48 2.01 -17.60
N SER A 288 -9.04 2.29 -18.83
CA SER A 288 -7.76 2.95 -19.11
C SER A 288 -7.64 4.27 -18.35
N ASP A 289 -8.74 5.01 -18.25
CA ASP A 289 -8.80 6.32 -17.59
C ASP A 289 -8.56 6.23 -16.09
N ALA A 290 -9.07 5.19 -15.42
CA ALA A 290 -8.80 5.02 -13.99
C ALA A 290 -7.33 4.68 -13.71
N LYS A 291 -6.66 3.99 -14.65
CA LYS A 291 -5.21 3.74 -14.54
C LYS A 291 -4.40 5.01 -14.75
N SER A 292 -4.75 5.85 -15.73
CA SER A 292 -4.04 7.11 -15.98
C SER A 292 -4.22 8.08 -14.82
N LEU A 293 -5.45 8.23 -14.30
CA LEU A 293 -5.74 9.02 -13.10
C LEU A 293 -4.95 8.52 -11.88
N ARG A 294 -4.89 7.21 -11.67
CA ARG A 294 -4.07 6.63 -10.60
C ARG A 294 -2.57 6.88 -10.82
N ALA A 295 -2.07 6.73 -12.04
CA ALA A 295 -0.67 6.98 -12.36
C ALA A 295 -0.29 8.44 -12.07
N MET A 296 -1.15 9.38 -12.44
CA MET A 296 -1.00 10.81 -12.16
C MET A 296 -0.96 11.11 -10.66
N VAL A 297 -1.84 10.49 -9.86
CA VAL A 297 -1.79 10.62 -8.39
C VAL A 297 -0.49 10.03 -7.82
N VAL A 298 -0.02 8.91 -8.35
CA VAL A 298 1.25 8.28 -7.90
C VAL A 298 2.46 9.12 -8.28
N GLU A 299 2.44 9.76 -9.43
CA GLU A 299 3.49 10.68 -9.91
C GLU A 299 3.56 11.97 -9.08
N SER A 300 2.43 12.46 -8.57
CA SER A 300 2.41 13.64 -7.70
C SER A 300 2.81 13.36 -6.25
N VAL A 301 2.85 12.10 -5.78
CA VAL A 301 3.31 11.74 -4.43
C VAL A 301 4.75 12.23 -4.13
N PRO A 302 5.78 11.95 -4.94
CA PRO A 302 7.13 12.45 -4.69
C PRO A 302 7.21 13.97 -4.66
N ASN A 303 6.49 14.66 -5.54
CA ASN A 303 6.42 16.12 -5.53
C ASN A 303 5.77 16.65 -4.26
N ALA A 304 4.69 16.00 -3.80
CA ALA A 304 3.99 16.38 -2.56
C ALA A 304 4.85 16.19 -1.29
N LEU A 305 5.77 15.21 -1.31
CA LEU A 305 6.77 15.00 -0.26
C LEU A 305 7.96 15.98 -0.33
N SER A 306 8.17 16.59 -1.49
CA SER A 306 9.27 17.50 -1.75
C SER A 306 9.06 18.85 -1.08
N ARG A 307 10.18 19.54 -0.83
CA ARG A 307 10.24 20.88 -0.24
C ARG A 307 11.15 21.75 -1.11
N PRO A 308 11.05 23.09 -1.01
CA PRO A 308 12.02 23.96 -1.65
C PRO A 308 13.45 23.56 -1.23
N GLY A 309 14.29 23.17 -2.19
CA GLY A 309 15.67 22.70 -1.97
C GLY A 309 15.83 21.18 -1.77
N GLU A 310 14.75 20.44 -1.53
CA GLU A 310 14.77 18.97 -1.33
C GLU A 310 13.71 18.31 -2.23
N ARG A 311 14.12 17.84 -3.41
CA ARG A 311 13.24 17.10 -4.31
C ARG A 311 13.40 15.60 -4.09
N PHE A 312 12.31 14.86 -4.07
CA PHE A 312 12.32 13.40 -3.93
C PHE A 312 11.81 12.72 -5.20
N THR A 313 12.20 11.48 -5.39
CA THR A 313 11.61 10.54 -6.36
C THR A 313 11.33 9.20 -5.68
N LEU A 314 10.42 8.41 -6.27
CA LEU A 314 10.07 7.08 -5.79
C LEU A 314 10.78 6.01 -6.63
N LYS A 315 11.73 5.30 -6.01
CA LYS A 315 12.36 4.11 -6.61
C LYS A 315 11.58 2.87 -6.21
N SER A 316 11.04 2.13 -7.18
CA SER A 316 10.38 0.85 -6.89
C SER A 316 11.35 -0.12 -6.23
N THR A 317 10.94 -0.69 -5.10
CA THR A 317 11.59 -1.86 -4.51
C THR A 317 10.87 -3.09 -5.04
N SER A 318 11.57 -4.13 -5.48
CA SER A 318 10.96 -5.31 -6.11
C SER A 318 10.22 -6.24 -5.15
N LEU A 319 9.62 -5.66 -4.10
CA LEU A 319 8.83 -6.30 -3.09
C LEU A 319 7.37 -5.89 -3.28
N SER A 320 6.56 -6.85 -3.72
CA SER A 320 5.11 -6.68 -3.87
C SER A 320 4.37 -7.88 -3.31
N THR A 321 3.59 -7.64 -2.26
CA THR A 321 2.87 -8.66 -1.50
C THR A 321 1.44 -8.19 -1.25
N LYS A 322 0.52 -9.10 -0.93
CA LYS A 322 -0.79 -8.71 -0.39
C LYS A 322 -0.75 -8.45 1.12
N ASN A 323 0.38 -8.77 1.75
CA ASN A 323 0.51 -8.73 3.18
C ASN A 323 1.31 -7.53 3.64
N LEU A 324 0.65 -6.65 4.38
CA LEU A 324 1.21 -5.38 4.82
C LEU A 324 2.19 -5.57 5.99
N SER A 325 1.99 -6.59 6.82
CA SER A 325 2.94 -6.96 7.88
C SER A 325 4.32 -7.31 7.32
N GLU A 326 4.37 -8.12 6.26
CA GLU A 326 5.62 -8.49 5.57
C GLU A 326 6.33 -7.26 4.99
N LEU A 327 5.57 -6.31 4.41
CA LEU A 327 6.17 -5.05 3.96
C LEU A 327 6.77 -4.26 5.12
N VAL A 328 6.07 -4.16 6.26
CA VAL A 328 6.56 -3.46 7.45
C VAL A 328 7.77 -4.17 8.06
N GLU A 329 7.81 -5.49 8.09
CA GLU A 329 8.94 -6.25 8.62
C GLU A 329 10.20 -6.06 7.77
N ARG A 330 10.05 -6.11 6.44
CA ARG A 330 11.17 -6.02 5.48
C ARG A 330 11.57 -4.58 5.15
N ARG A 331 10.64 -3.63 5.16
CA ARG A 331 10.83 -2.25 4.67
C ARG A 331 10.26 -1.19 5.61
N GLY A 332 10.01 -1.52 6.87
CA GLY A 332 9.67 -0.54 7.91
C GLY A 332 10.89 -0.01 8.67
N GLY A 333 10.63 0.80 9.71
CA GLY A 333 11.65 1.33 10.63
C GLY A 333 12.15 0.33 11.69
N GLY A 334 11.81 -0.96 11.57
CA GLY A 334 12.17 -2.00 12.52
C GLY A 334 13.59 -2.56 12.33
N ARG A 335 14.05 -3.38 13.29
CA ARG A 335 15.36 -4.05 13.28
C ARG A 335 15.45 -5.22 12.28
N THR A 336 14.31 -5.69 11.81
CA THR A 336 14.14 -6.85 10.92
C THR A 336 14.36 -6.50 9.44
N ASN A 337 14.47 -5.22 9.09
CA ASN A 337 14.52 -4.74 7.71
C ASN A 337 15.72 -5.27 6.90
N ALA A 338 16.87 -5.49 7.55
CA ALA A 338 18.12 -5.98 6.96
C ALA A 338 18.61 -7.30 7.59
N ALA A 339 17.83 -7.89 8.50
CA ALA A 339 18.18 -9.09 9.25
C ALA A 339 17.05 -10.12 9.14
N GLY A 340 16.70 -10.48 7.92
CA GLY A 340 15.67 -11.47 7.62
C GLY A 340 16.20 -12.92 7.61
N GLY A 341 15.30 -13.90 7.66
CA GLY A 341 15.68 -15.32 7.54
C GLY A 341 16.55 -15.79 8.71
N GLY A 342 17.64 -16.49 8.41
CA GLY A 342 18.61 -16.96 9.42
C GLY A 342 19.27 -15.82 10.19
N TRP A 343 19.32 -14.62 9.64
CA TRP A 343 19.87 -13.43 10.30
C TRP A 343 18.93 -12.80 11.33
N ALA A 344 17.67 -13.23 11.40
CA ALA A 344 16.69 -12.75 12.38
C ALA A 344 17.17 -12.93 13.83
N PHE A 345 18.09 -13.86 14.07
CA PHE A 345 18.78 -14.02 15.34
C PHE A 345 19.39 -12.71 15.87
N TYR A 346 19.95 -11.85 15.00
CA TYR A 346 20.57 -10.58 15.40
C TYR A 346 19.56 -9.44 15.61
N ALA A 347 18.35 -9.58 15.07
CA ALA A 347 17.27 -8.62 15.22
C ALA A 347 16.63 -8.72 16.62
N ASP A 348 16.49 -9.94 17.14
CA ASP A 348 15.87 -10.20 18.45
C ASP A 348 16.72 -9.64 19.60
N LEU A 349 16.10 -8.81 20.44
CA LEU A 349 16.72 -8.23 21.63
C LEU A 349 16.60 -9.15 22.85
N ARG A 350 15.66 -10.10 22.85
CA ARG A 350 15.42 -10.98 24.00
C ARG A 350 16.56 -11.96 24.26
N ARG A 351 17.39 -12.20 23.24
CA ARG A 351 18.50 -13.15 23.28
C ARG A 351 19.86 -12.48 23.48
N LYS A 352 19.87 -11.15 23.64
CA LYS A 352 21.09 -10.41 23.94
C LYS A 352 21.29 -10.43 25.44
N GLU A 353 22.21 -11.27 25.89
CA GLU A 353 22.75 -11.19 27.24
C GLU A 353 23.52 -9.87 27.33
N SER A 354 23.11 -9.01 28.26
CA SER A 354 23.83 -7.78 28.54
C SER A 354 25.19 -8.15 29.15
N PRO A 355 26.28 -7.46 28.80
CA PRO A 355 27.56 -7.65 29.48
C PRO A 355 27.52 -7.41 31.00
N LEU A 356 26.43 -6.79 31.49
CA LEU A 356 26.16 -6.56 32.91
C LEU A 356 25.22 -7.62 33.53
N ASP A 357 24.77 -8.60 32.75
CA ASP A 357 23.97 -9.70 33.28
C ASP A 357 24.84 -10.58 34.18
N VAL A 358 24.31 -10.90 35.35
CA VAL A 358 25.01 -11.64 36.41
C VAL A 358 25.18 -13.12 36.04
N ASN A 359 24.44 -13.59 35.04
CA ASN A 359 24.50 -14.96 34.55
C ASN A 359 25.60 -15.04 33.48
N LEU A 360 26.62 -15.85 33.73
CA LEU A 360 27.64 -16.16 32.73
C LEU A 360 26.99 -16.88 31.54
N PRO A 361 27.37 -16.55 30.29
CA PRO A 361 26.91 -17.27 29.11
C PRO A 361 27.22 -18.76 29.28
N THR A 362 26.19 -19.59 29.12
CA THR A 362 26.33 -21.05 29.17
C THR A 362 26.13 -21.59 27.76
N PRO A 363 27.11 -22.26 27.15
CA PRO A 363 28.43 -22.64 27.67
C PRO A 363 29.46 -21.50 27.62
N PRO A 364 30.51 -21.54 28.46
CA PRO A 364 31.59 -20.54 28.46
C PRO A 364 32.27 -20.44 27.10
N LEU A 365 32.70 -19.22 26.74
CA LEU A 365 33.38 -18.88 25.47
C LEU A 365 34.81 -19.47 25.33
N SER A 366 35.15 -20.46 26.14
CA SER A 366 36.36 -21.24 26.02
C SER A 366 35.97 -22.70 26.13
N ASP A 367 35.74 -23.33 24.98
CA ASP A 367 36.14 -24.70 24.69
C ASP A 367 36.19 -24.79 23.16
N GLU A 368 37.41 -24.66 22.64
CA GLU A 368 37.75 -25.31 21.37
C GLU A 368 37.33 -26.78 21.54
N ASP A 369 36.48 -27.26 20.63
CA ASP A 369 35.98 -28.64 20.58
C ASP A 369 35.14 -29.09 21.79
N ALA A 370 33.85 -28.70 21.80
CA ALA A 370 32.83 -29.42 22.55
C ALA A 370 32.49 -30.77 21.89
N ASP A 371 33.47 -31.67 21.82
CA ASP A 371 33.27 -33.10 21.77
C ASP A 371 33.17 -33.64 23.21
N GLY A 372 32.17 -34.48 23.50
CA GLY A 372 32.21 -35.36 24.67
C GLY A 372 31.74 -34.83 26.03
N GLY A 373 30.60 -34.14 26.11
CA GLY A 373 29.96 -33.73 27.39
C GLY A 373 28.60 -34.39 27.68
N GLU A 374 28.48 -35.71 27.54
CA GLU A 374 27.22 -36.45 27.78
C GLU A 374 26.73 -36.32 29.24
N THR A 375 25.75 -35.45 29.51
CA THR A 375 24.78 -35.74 30.56
C THR A 375 23.82 -36.79 30.02
N LYS A 376 24.12 -38.07 30.28
CA LYS A 376 23.29 -39.23 29.97
C LYS A 376 21.91 -39.15 30.64
N ARG A 377 21.02 -38.34 30.08
CA ARG A 377 19.58 -38.58 30.19
C ARG A 377 19.29 -39.71 29.20
N LYS A 378 18.78 -40.84 29.71
CA LYS A 378 18.28 -42.01 28.96
C LYS A 378 17.68 -41.60 27.61
N ALA A 379 18.50 -41.60 26.55
CA ALA A 379 18.03 -41.46 25.20
C ALA A 379 17.46 -42.82 24.82
N GLY A 380 16.14 -42.88 24.61
CA GLY A 380 15.54 -44.02 23.93
C GLY A 380 16.26 -44.21 22.59
N TRP A 381 16.31 -45.44 22.08
CA TRP A 381 16.87 -45.73 20.77
C TRP A 381 16.06 -44.98 19.72
N GLU A 382 16.55 -43.81 19.31
CA GLU A 382 15.95 -43.02 18.24
C GLU A 382 16.30 -43.68 16.91
N SER A 383 15.29 -43.92 16.07
CA SER A 383 15.48 -44.45 14.72
C SER A 383 16.39 -43.52 13.92
N GLU A 384 17.22 -44.07 13.02
CA GLU A 384 18.07 -43.27 12.11
C GLU A 384 17.25 -42.25 11.31
N GLU A 385 16.02 -42.61 10.94
CA GLU A 385 15.07 -41.70 10.27
C GLU A 385 14.71 -40.49 11.15
N GLN A 386 14.55 -40.68 12.46
CA GLN A 386 14.26 -39.60 13.40
C GLN A 386 15.46 -38.67 13.55
N LYS A 387 16.69 -39.20 13.53
CA LYS A 387 17.92 -38.38 13.58
C LYS A 387 18.06 -37.52 12.34
N VAL A 388 17.81 -38.10 11.16
CA VAL A 388 17.83 -37.36 9.88
C VAL A 388 16.78 -36.26 9.86
N GLN A 389 15.53 -36.56 10.27
CA GLN A 389 14.48 -35.56 10.37
C GLN A 389 14.81 -34.45 11.37
N LYS A 390 15.39 -34.78 12.52
CA LYS A 390 15.86 -33.79 13.50
C LYS A 390 16.94 -32.89 12.90
N ARG A 391 17.93 -33.46 12.20
CA ARG A 391 18.97 -32.68 11.52
C ARG A 391 18.36 -31.76 10.45
N GLN A 392 17.44 -32.25 9.63
CA GLN A 392 16.76 -31.45 8.61
C GLN A 392 15.98 -30.27 9.23
N ARG A 393 15.27 -30.51 10.34
CA ARG A 393 14.58 -29.45 11.10
C ARG A 393 15.55 -28.42 11.68
N LEU A 394 16.71 -28.86 12.19
CA LEU A 394 17.75 -27.95 12.69
C LEU A 394 18.35 -27.11 11.56
N VAL A 395 18.60 -27.70 10.39
CA VAL A 395 19.08 -26.97 9.21
C VAL A 395 18.04 -25.95 8.73
N ALA A 396 16.76 -26.35 8.68
CA ALA A 396 15.67 -25.42 8.34
C ALA A 396 15.60 -24.26 9.34
N LEU A 397 15.70 -24.55 10.64
CA LEU A 397 15.72 -23.52 11.68
C LEU A 397 16.92 -22.58 11.55
N ALA A 398 18.12 -23.09 11.24
CA ALA A 398 19.31 -22.26 11.06
C ALA A 398 19.21 -21.36 9.82
N ARG A 399 18.60 -21.84 8.73
CA ARG A 399 18.48 -21.10 7.47
C ARG A 399 17.36 -20.07 7.46
N PHE A 400 16.19 -20.42 8.01
CA PHE A 400 14.99 -19.55 8.00
C PHE A 400 14.81 -18.80 9.33
N GLY A 401 15.49 -19.22 10.40
CA GLY A 401 15.30 -18.64 11.73
C GLY A 401 13.85 -18.79 12.21
N GLU A 402 13.33 -17.71 12.78
CA GLU A 402 11.93 -17.64 13.23
C GLU A 402 10.94 -17.29 12.13
N SER A 403 11.43 -16.88 10.96
CA SER A 403 10.62 -16.52 9.80
C SER A 403 10.16 -17.74 8.99
N ALA A 404 9.25 -17.50 8.04
CA ALA A 404 8.73 -18.50 7.11
C ALA A 404 8.02 -19.68 7.82
N LYS A 405 7.25 -19.39 8.86
CA LYS A 405 6.34 -20.38 9.48
C LYS A 405 4.98 -20.27 8.79
N ILE A 406 4.20 -21.34 8.81
CA ILE A 406 2.88 -21.36 8.15
C ILE A 406 1.97 -20.24 8.71
N ASP A 407 2.07 -20.02 10.02
CA ASP A 407 1.18 -19.14 10.78
C ASP A 407 1.88 -17.84 11.22
N ASP A 408 3.02 -17.46 10.62
CA ASP A 408 3.70 -16.20 10.98
C ASP A 408 2.94 -14.95 10.50
N GLY A 409 1.98 -15.12 9.60
CA GLY A 409 1.24 -13.99 9.04
C GLY A 409 2.14 -13.08 8.20
N LEU A 410 3.21 -13.60 7.60
CA LEU A 410 4.19 -12.91 6.74
C LEU A 410 4.20 -13.48 5.30
N GLY A 411 3.08 -14.07 4.91
CA GLY A 411 2.94 -14.76 3.64
C GLY A 411 3.25 -13.91 2.41
N VAL A 412 4.16 -14.42 1.57
CA VAL A 412 4.43 -13.94 0.21
C VAL A 412 3.84 -14.93 -0.79
N GLU A 413 2.94 -14.44 -1.65
CA GLU A 413 2.17 -15.31 -2.55
C GLU A 413 2.93 -15.75 -3.81
N ARG A 414 3.84 -14.90 -4.28
CA ARG A 414 4.53 -15.10 -5.56
C ARG A 414 5.96 -14.58 -5.50
N VAL A 415 6.89 -15.40 -5.97
CA VAL A 415 8.31 -15.06 -6.09
C VAL A 415 8.79 -15.48 -7.48
N ASP A 416 9.29 -14.52 -8.26
CA ASP A 416 9.83 -14.71 -9.61
C ASP A 416 11.33 -14.39 -9.60
N VAL A 417 12.16 -15.36 -10.01
CA VAL A 417 13.62 -15.25 -10.00
C VAL A 417 14.19 -15.64 -11.35
N VAL A 418 15.07 -14.82 -11.91
CA VAL A 418 15.86 -15.14 -13.10
C VAL A 418 17.31 -15.38 -12.68
N ILE A 419 17.87 -16.52 -13.02
CA ILE A 419 19.28 -16.82 -12.77
C ILE A 419 20.08 -16.40 -14.00
N GLU A 420 21.05 -15.52 -13.80
CA GLU A 420 21.98 -15.02 -14.84
C GLU A 420 23.44 -15.38 -14.49
N ASP A 421 23.62 -16.25 -13.50
CA ASP A 421 24.93 -16.69 -13.06
C ASP A 421 25.67 -17.51 -14.12
N PRO A 422 27.00 -17.33 -14.24
CA PRO A 422 27.80 -18.23 -15.05
C PRO A 422 27.68 -19.64 -14.48
N PHE A 423 27.34 -20.59 -15.34
CA PHE A 423 27.32 -21.99 -14.95
C PHE A 423 28.74 -22.40 -14.54
N PRO A 424 28.90 -23.16 -13.44
CA PRO A 424 30.21 -23.67 -13.08
C PRO A 424 30.72 -24.54 -14.23
N SER A 425 31.73 -24.04 -14.95
CA SER A 425 32.48 -24.86 -15.89
C SER A 425 33.16 -25.93 -15.05
N ALA A 426 32.82 -27.20 -15.26
CA ALA A 426 33.51 -28.30 -14.61
C ALA A 426 35.00 -28.16 -14.95
N ALA A 427 35.80 -27.82 -13.94
CA ALA A 427 37.24 -27.82 -14.12
C ALA A 427 37.66 -29.27 -14.41
N ASP A 428 38.18 -29.42 -15.62
CA ASP A 428 38.91 -30.55 -16.18
C ASP A 428 38.11 -31.70 -16.82
N GLY A 429 38.26 -31.78 -18.14
CA GLY A 429 37.59 -32.70 -19.03
C GLY A 429 37.54 -32.08 -20.42
N GLY A 430 38.71 -31.88 -21.04
CA GLY A 430 38.84 -31.32 -22.38
C GLY A 430 37.95 -32.05 -23.39
N SER A 431 36.78 -31.48 -23.67
CA SER A 431 35.99 -31.79 -24.84
C SER A 431 35.59 -30.49 -25.48
N ASN A 432 36.17 -30.21 -26.66
CA ASN A 432 35.72 -29.17 -27.57
C ASN A 432 34.28 -29.47 -28.03
N ALA A 433 33.30 -29.17 -27.19
CA ALA A 433 31.92 -29.09 -27.61
C ALA A 433 31.72 -27.72 -28.26
N ARG A 434 31.73 -27.69 -29.60
CA ARG A 434 31.36 -26.50 -30.38
C ARG A 434 29.99 -26.00 -29.90
N PRO A 435 29.80 -24.68 -29.67
CA PRO A 435 28.48 -24.17 -29.36
C PRO A 435 27.58 -24.39 -30.57
N LEU A 436 26.50 -25.17 -30.40
CA LEU A 436 25.41 -25.16 -31.37
C LEU A 436 24.81 -23.75 -31.33
N GLN A 437 24.95 -23.02 -32.45
CA GLN A 437 24.24 -21.76 -32.68
C GLN A 437 22.73 -22.04 -32.53
N GLY A 438 22.18 -21.71 -31.35
CA GLY A 438 20.76 -21.59 -31.15
C GLY A 438 20.26 -20.49 -32.07
N GLY A 439 19.52 -20.88 -33.11
CA GLY A 439 18.93 -19.96 -34.06
C GLY A 439 18.11 -18.90 -33.33
N LYS A 440 18.25 -17.64 -33.76
CA LYS A 440 17.39 -16.52 -33.35
C LYS A 440 15.95 -16.87 -33.73
N SER A 441 15.21 -17.49 -32.82
CA SER A 441 13.77 -17.70 -32.96
C SER A 441 13.10 -16.33 -32.95
N LYS A 442 12.45 -15.98 -34.07
CA LYS A 442 11.67 -14.75 -34.23
C LYS A 442 10.70 -14.59 -33.06
N PRO A 443 10.49 -13.38 -32.53
CA PRO A 443 9.62 -13.18 -31.38
C PRO A 443 8.18 -13.54 -31.77
N ASP A 444 7.60 -14.49 -31.03
CA ASP A 444 6.18 -14.80 -31.09
C ASP A 444 5.38 -13.57 -30.63
N ARG A 445 4.31 -13.24 -31.37
CA ARG A 445 3.57 -11.97 -31.31
C ARG A 445 2.69 -11.83 -30.06
N ARG A 446 2.93 -12.67 -29.04
CA ARG A 446 2.25 -12.69 -27.74
C ARG A 446 3.25 -12.75 -26.60
N GLN A 447 4.25 -11.87 -26.61
CA GLN A 447 5.05 -11.64 -25.42
C GLN A 447 4.15 -11.07 -24.31
N SER A 448 4.14 -11.75 -23.17
CA SER A 448 3.45 -11.24 -21.98
C SER A 448 4.07 -9.89 -21.59
N THR A 449 3.27 -8.97 -21.04
CA THR A 449 3.75 -7.65 -20.59
C THR A 449 4.94 -7.77 -19.61
N LEU A 450 5.07 -8.92 -18.95
CA LEU A 450 6.15 -9.28 -18.05
C LEU A 450 7.45 -9.67 -18.78
N ASP A 451 7.38 -10.40 -19.91
CA ASP A 451 8.56 -10.66 -20.74
C ASP A 451 9.10 -9.37 -21.34
N ALA A 452 8.23 -8.44 -21.75
CA ALA A 452 8.65 -7.13 -22.24
C ALA A 452 9.31 -6.26 -21.14
N ALA A 453 8.86 -6.39 -19.89
CA ALA A 453 9.50 -5.72 -18.75
C ALA A 453 10.90 -6.32 -18.49
N LEU A 454 11.00 -7.64 -18.37
CA LEU A 454 12.26 -8.34 -18.11
C LEU A 454 13.27 -8.24 -19.27
N GLN A 455 12.82 -8.11 -20.52
CA GLN A 455 13.68 -7.93 -21.69
C GLN A 455 14.25 -6.51 -21.73
N ARG A 456 13.41 -5.47 -21.55
CA ARG A 456 13.90 -4.09 -21.41
C ARG A 456 14.87 -3.92 -20.23
N GLU A 457 14.69 -4.71 -19.16
CA GLU A 457 15.57 -4.71 -18.00
C GLU A 457 16.96 -5.27 -18.26
N ALA A 458 17.08 -6.25 -19.15
CA ALA A 458 18.37 -6.78 -19.58
C ALA A 458 19.06 -5.78 -20.53
N GLU A 459 18.31 -5.23 -21.49
CA GLU A 459 18.82 -4.30 -22.50
C GLU A 459 19.34 -2.98 -21.89
N LEU A 460 18.67 -2.41 -20.89
CA LEU A 460 19.12 -1.18 -20.20
C LEU A 460 20.34 -1.39 -19.29
N ARG A 461 20.72 -2.64 -18.98
CA ARG A 461 21.88 -2.94 -18.12
C ARG A 461 23.16 -3.14 -18.90
N ASP A 462 23.07 -3.57 -20.15
CA ASP A 462 24.21 -3.63 -21.07
C ASP A 462 24.79 -2.21 -21.36
N GLU A 463 24.02 -1.15 -21.12
CA GLU A 463 24.45 0.26 -21.25
C GLU A 463 25.18 0.81 -20.00
N GLU A 464 25.04 0.19 -18.82
CA GLU A 464 25.72 0.60 -17.57
C GLU A 464 27.05 -0.17 -17.33
N GLU A 465 27.40 -1.15 -18.18
CA GLU A 465 28.63 -1.95 -18.03
C GLU A 465 29.84 -1.32 -18.73
N ASP A 466 30.98 -1.32 -18.02
CA ASP A 466 32.31 -0.96 -18.51
C ASP A 466 32.70 -1.90 -19.67
N PRO A 467 33.06 -1.39 -20.86
CA PRO A 467 33.39 -2.20 -22.04
C PRO A 467 34.67 -3.07 -21.89
N SER A 468 35.29 -3.08 -20.71
CA SER A 468 36.48 -3.87 -20.39
C SER A 468 36.20 -5.29 -19.86
N ALA A 469 34.94 -5.70 -19.68
CA ALA A 469 34.59 -7.07 -19.29
C ALA A 469 34.62 -8.04 -20.49
N ASP A 470 35.65 -8.88 -20.56
CA ASP A 470 35.88 -9.88 -21.60
C ASP A 470 34.69 -10.87 -21.75
N PRO A 471 33.91 -10.85 -22.85
CA PRO A 471 32.64 -11.60 -22.97
C PRO A 471 32.82 -13.08 -23.34
N GLY A 472 34.01 -13.66 -23.10
CA GLY A 472 34.49 -14.80 -23.88
C GLY A 472 34.50 -16.20 -23.26
N SER A 473 34.24 -16.43 -21.97
CA SER A 473 34.66 -17.74 -21.38
C SER A 473 33.68 -18.49 -20.46
N ARG A 474 32.48 -17.98 -20.17
CA ARG A 474 31.55 -18.71 -19.28
C ARG A 474 30.13 -18.76 -19.85
N TRP A 475 29.59 -19.98 -19.96
CA TRP A 475 28.20 -20.20 -20.37
C TRP A 475 27.25 -19.76 -19.25
N CYS A 476 26.38 -18.79 -19.51
CA CYS A 476 25.37 -18.31 -18.56
C CYS A 476 23.97 -18.79 -18.99
N PRO A 477 23.41 -19.84 -18.37
CA PRO A 477 22.05 -20.28 -18.66
C PRO A 477 21.03 -19.31 -18.06
N ARG A 478 20.06 -18.87 -18.87
CA ARG A 478 18.93 -18.06 -18.39
C ARG A 478 17.83 -18.98 -17.86
N ILE A 479 17.83 -19.24 -16.55
CA ILE A 479 16.81 -20.06 -15.88
C ILE A 479 15.79 -19.15 -15.21
N LYS A 480 14.50 -19.33 -15.51
CA LYS A 480 13.40 -18.61 -14.85
C LYS A 480 12.69 -19.54 -13.87
N LEU A 481 12.66 -19.15 -12.60
CA LEU A 481 11.96 -19.84 -11.53
C LEU A 481 10.81 -18.98 -11.06
N THR A 482 9.63 -19.57 -10.96
CA THR A 482 8.42 -18.89 -10.50
C THR A 482 7.74 -19.77 -9.46
N PHE A 483 7.60 -19.22 -8.26
CA PHE A 483 6.94 -19.86 -7.13
C PHE A 483 5.60 -19.19 -6.88
N HIS A 484 4.57 -20.00 -6.61
CA HIS A 484 3.22 -19.53 -6.25
C HIS A 484 2.70 -20.30 -5.05
N GLY A 485 2.01 -19.61 -4.15
CA GLY A 485 1.37 -20.21 -2.99
C GLY A 485 0.69 -19.16 -2.14
N THR A 486 0.19 -19.55 -0.96
CA THR A 486 -0.25 -18.60 0.07
C THR A 486 0.95 -18.01 0.82
N HIS A 487 1.93 -18.86 1.11
CA HIS A 487 3.22 -18.47 1.68
C HIS A 487 4.35 -19.30 1.05
N VAL A 488 5.04 -18.73 0.05
CA VAL A 488 6.09 -19.42 -0.70
C VAL A 488 7.23 -19.89 0.21
N PHE A 489 7.81 -19.00 1.02
CA PHE A 489 8.95 -19.35 1.87
C PHE A 489 8.62 -20.38 2.95
N ALA A 490 7.42 -20.34 3.54
CA ALA A 490 6.99 -21.40 4.46
C ALA A 490 6.85 -22.76 3.77
N GLY A 491 6.38 -22.78 2.52
CA GLY A 491 6.38 -24.00 1.70
C GLY A 491 7.79 -24.53 1.44
N ILE A 492 8.74 -23.65 1.09
CA ILE A 492 10.14 -24.04 0.89
C ILE A 492 10.74 -24.59 2.19
N ARG A 493 10.49 -23.94 3.33
CA ARG A 493 10.91 -24.41 4.65
C ARG A 493 10.39 -25.82 4.94
N GLN A 494 9.10 -26.08 4.71
CA GLN A 494 8.52 -27.43 4.88
C GLN A 494 9.20 -28.47 3.99
N LEU A 495 9.53 -28.11 2.74
CA LEU A 495 10.24 -29.01 1.83
C LEU A 495 11.66 -29.32 2.30
N VAL A 496 12.33 -28.38 2.97
CA VAL A 496 13.62 -28.63 3.64
C VAL A 496 13.45 -29.52 4.86
N GLU A 497 12.43 -29.28 5.69
CA GLU A 497 12.12 -30.10 6.87
C GLU A 497 11.71 -31.54 6.51
N ALA A 498 11.11 -31.73 5.34
CA ALA A 498 10.76 -33.04 4.78
C ALA A 498 11.92 -33.73 4.03
N GLY A 499 13.06 -33.05 3.87
CA GLY A 499 14.23 -33.59 3.17
C GLY A 499 14.14 -33.60 1.64
N ALA A 500 13.10 -32.99 1.05
CA ALA A 500 12.96 -32.86 -0.40
C ALA A 500 13.96 -31.84 -0.99
N ILE A 501 14.31 -30.81 -0.21
CA ILE A 501 15.32 -29.81 -0.55
C ILE A 501 16.49 -29.91 0.42
N ASN A 502 17.72 -29.99 -0.10
CA ASN A 502 18.92 -29.95 0.74
C ASN A 502 19.18 -28.51 1.24
N GLY A 503 18.80 -28.21 2.48
CA GLY A 503 18.97 -26.90 3.11
C GLY A 503 20.43 -26.45 3.29
N GLU A 504 21.41 -27.37 3.25
CA GLU A 504 22.83 -27.00 3.35
C GLU A 504 23.36 -26.39 2.05
N ARG A 505 22.83 -26.82 0.90
CA ARG A 505 23.20 -26.31 -0.43
C ARG A 505 22.25 -25.24 -0.97
N MET A 506 21.17 -24.96 -0.24
CA MET A 506 20.17 -23.98 -0.64
C MET A 506 20.76 -22.56 -0.57
N PRO A 507 20.61 -21.75 -1.64
CA PRO A 507 21.12 -20.38 -1.65
C PRO A 507 20.31 -19.46 -0.72
N GLY A 508 20.94 -18.38 -0.25
CA GLY A 508 20.33 -17.42 0.69
C GLY A 508 19.06 -16.76 0.18
N TRP A 509 19.00 -16.40 -1.11
CA TRP A 509 17.80 -15.78 -1.69
C TRP A 509 16.54 -16.66 -1.63
N MET A 510 16.67 -18.00 -1.50
CA MET A 510 15.54 -18.91 -1.32
C MET A 510 14.97 -18.90 0.10
N THR A 511 15.67 -18.33 1.08
CA THR A 511 15.17 -18.17 2.46
C THR A 511 14.24 -16.97 2.61
N GLY A 512 14.19 -16.08 1.62
CA GLY A 512 13.44 -14.83 1.66
C GLY A 512 14.12 -13.73 2.47
N GLU A 513 15.37 -13.90 2.91
CA GLU A 513 16.10 -12.92 3.72
C GLU A 513 16.19 -11.52 3.08
N GLU A 514 16.34 -11.47 1.75
CA GLU A 514 16.50 -10.23 0.97
C GLU A 514 15.20 -9.44 0.78
N GLY A 515 14.04 -10.06 1.05
CA GLY A 515 12.74 -9.40 0.88
C GLY A 515 12.47 -8.96 -0.56
N VAL A 516 12.78 -9.81 -1.53
CA VAL A 516 12.58 -9.57 -2.97
C VAL A 516 11.56 -10.57 -3.50
N THR A 517 10.53 -10.06 -4.20
CA THR A 517 9.53 -10.90 -4.88
C THR A 517 9.81 -11.08 -6.37
N ILE A 518 10.54 -10.15 -6.99
CA ILE A 518 10.92 -10.22 -8.40
C ILE A 518 12.39 -9.80 -8.50
N GLY A 519 13.27 -10.66 -9.01
CA GLY A 519 14.69 -10.31 -9.09
C GLY A 519 15.52 -11.20 -10.01
N ALA A 520 16.74 -10.75 -10.28
CA ALA A 520 17.74 -11.51 -11.00
C ALA A 520 18.89 -11.91 -10.05
N VAL A 521 19.40 -13.12 -10.16
CA VAL A 521 20.53 -13.63 -9.39
C VAL A 521 21.80 -13.51 -10.23
N LYS A 522 22.75 -12.70 -9.75
CA LYS A 522 24.08 -12.51 -10.33
C LYS A 522 25.13 -12.58 -9.21
N HIS A 523 26.19 -13.35 -9.43
CA HIS A 523 27.21 -13.74 -8.45
C HIS A 523 26.63 -14.31 -7.15
N GLY A 524 25.60 -15.16 -7.24
CA GLY A 524 24.97 -15.80 -6.07
C GLY A 524 24.13 -14.88 -5.18
N ARG A 525 23.94 -13.60 -5.54
CA ARG A 525 23.09 -12.64 -4.84
C ARG A 525 21.90 -12.24 -5.70
N ILE A 526 20.71 -12.17 -5.10
CA ILE A 526 19.52 -11.66 -5.77
C ILE A 526 19.53 -10.13 -5.75
N ARG A 527 19.26 -9.50 -6.89
CA ARG A 527 19.05 -8.06 -7.00
C ARG A 527 17.66 -7.80 -7.55
N GLY A 528 16.95 -6.88 -6.91
CA GLY A 528 15.68 -6.38 -7.42
C GLY A 528 15.86 -5.60 -8.74
N HIS A 529 14.74 -5.41 -9.43
CA HIS A 529 14.54 -4.47 -10.54
C HIS A 529 15.27 -3.13 -10.30
N LYS A 530 15.97 -2.61 -11.33
CA LYS A 530 16.78 -1.36 -11.28
C LYS A 530 17.84 -1.30 -10.16
N GLY A 531 18.47 -2.45 -9.84
CA GLY A 531 19.48 -2.52 -8.78
C GLY A 531 18.93 -2.21 -7.39
N SER A 532 17.63 -2.46 -7.16
CA SER A 532 17.01 -2.37 -5.83
C SER A 532 17.18 -3.69 -5.06
N GLY A 533 18.44 -4.09 -4.87
CA GLY A 533 18.82 -4.99 -3.77
C GLY A 533 19.40 -4.15 -2.63
N VAL A 534 19.52 -4.74 -1.44
CA VAL A 534 20.29 -4.13 -0.34
C VAL A 534 21.75 -3.97 -0.77
#